data_AF-A0A7S3IA95-F1
#
_entry.id   AF-A0A7S3IA95-F1
#
_cell.length_a   1.000
_cell.length_b   1.000
_cell.length_c   1.000
_cell.angle_alpha   90.00
_cell.angle_beta   90.00
_cell.angle_gamma   90.00
#
_symmetry.space_group_name_H-M   'P 1'
#
loop_
_entity.id
_entity.type
_entity.pdbx_description
1 polymer ?
#
loop_
_entity_poly.entity_id
_entity_poly.type
_entity_poly.pdbx_seq_one_letter_code
_entity_poly.pdbx_strand_id
1 'polypeptide(L)'
;KVSLLGKKKWSQRVFGKLESGSMRGSMFTLTTTAMGAGCLSLPKVCMHCGLILGLIVIILAGFAALMGMNSITKAAERQRLYDYSKLVNRLLGANIGVILQVIMLVYYFFIIVGYQLLAYKALEMATSELGVSIGDWRIYIQGTYTLVFVYPLCLLRKV
;
A
#
# COMPACT_ATOMS: atom_id res chain seq x y z
N LYS A 1 13.78 27.57 18.72
CA LYS A 1 12.77 27.99 19.73
C LYS A 1 11.85 26.81 20.01
N VAL A 2 12.11 26.05 21.07
CA VAL A 2 11.27 24.92 21.52
C VAL A 2 10.23 25.50 22.47
N SER A 3 9.06 25.85 21.94
CA SER A 3 7.97 26.46 22.68
C SER A 3 6.98 25.41 23.18
N LEU A 4 7.00 25.19 24.50
CA LEU A 4 5.85 24.90 25.37
C LEU A 4 4.83 23.86 24.85
N LEU A 5 5.19 22.58 24.95
CA LEU A 5 4.24 21.47 24.84
C LEU A 5 3.35 21.43 26.09
N GLY A 6 2.30 22.26 26.09
CA GLY A 6 1.14 22.06 26.95
C GLY A 6 0.66 20.62 26.85
N LYS A 7 0.41 19.99 28.01
CA LYS A 7 -0.01 18.59 28.15
C LYS A 7 -1.37 18.37 27.47
N LYS A 8 -1.38 18.20 26.14
CA LYS A 8 -2.56 17.69 25.43
C LYS A 8 -2.90 16.31 26.00
N LYS A 9 -4.14 16.11 26.46
CA LYS A 9 -4.68 14.84 26.95
C LYS A 9 -4.34 13.72 25.96
N TRP A 10 -3.94 12.55 26.45
CA TRP A 10 -3.52 11.40 25.63
C TRP A 10 -4.52 11.08 24.50
N SER A 11 -5.82 11.17 24.78
CA SER A 11 -6.89 11.02 23.77
C SER A 11 -6.80 12.02 22.61
N GLN A 12 -6.50 13.30 22.85
CA GLN A 12 -6.29 14.29 21.78
C GLN A 12 -4.97 14.07 21.03
N ARG A 13 -4.01 13.37 21.66
CA ARG A 13 -2.78 12.92 21.00
C ARG A 13 -2.96 11.61 20.22
N VAL A 14 -4.00 10.82 20.43
CA VAL A 14 -4.23 9.59 19.66
C VAL A 14 -5.29 9.83 18.57
N PHE A 15 -6.37 10.54 18.91
CA PHE A 15 -7.54 10.79 18.06
C PHE A 15 -7.66 12.24 17.56
N GLY A 16 -6.60 13.04 17.67
CA GLY A 16 -6.57 14.38 17.08
C GLY A 16 -6.62 14.33 15.54
N LYS A 17 -7.08 15.41 14.90
CA LYS A 17 -7.15 15.52 13.43
C LYS A 17 -5.80 15.18 12.79
N LEU A 18 -5.80 14.31 11.77
CA LEU A 18 -4.63 14.03 10.96
C LEU A 18 -4.43 15.19 9.97
N GLU A 19 -3.47 16.06 10.26
CA GLU A 19 -3.05 17.09 9.31
C GLU A 19 -2.25 16.47 8.15
N SER A 20 -2.39 17.03 6.95
CA SER A 20 -1.62 16.62 5.77
C SER A 20 -0.12 16.77 6.02
N GLY A 21 0.65 15.69 5.80
CA GLY A 21 2.07 15.64 6.11
C GLY A 21 2.42 15.35 7.58
N SER A 22 1.43 15.09 8.44
CA SER A 22 1.67 14.66 9.81
C SER A 22 2.34 13.29 9.87
N MET A 23 3.30 13.12 10.79
CA MET A 23 3.97 11.84 11.08
C MET A 23 2.98 10.68 11.22
N ARG A 24 1.82 10.94 11.85
CA ARG A 24 0.78 9.92 12.08
C ARG A 24 0.06 9.50 10.82
N GLY A 25 -0.22 10.46 9.93
CA GLY A 25 -0.83 10.18 8.64
C GLY A 25 0.11 9.37 7.75
N SER A 26 1.41 9.70 7.78
CA SER A 26 2.43 8.93 7.07
C SER A 26 2.56 7.52 7.63
N MET A 27 2.62 7.35 8.95
CA MET A 27 2.65 6.02 9.59
C MET A 27 1.43 5.19 9.21
N PHE A 28 0.21 5.76 9.32
CA PHE A 28 -1.01 5.07 8.96
C PHE A 28 -1.03 4.67 7.48
N THR A 29 -0.67 5.59 6.59
CA THR A 29 -0.60 5.33 5.14
C THR A 29 0.40 4.21 4.82
N LEU A 30 1.58 4.24 5.45
CA LEU A 30 2.59 3.18 5.31
C LEU A 30 2.06 1.84 5.80
N THR A 31 1.41 1.79 6.97
CA THR A 31 0.83 0.56 7.52
C THR A 31 -0.27 -0.01 6.63
N THR A 32 -1.22 0.81 6.17
CA THR A 32 -2.30 0.36 5.28
C THR A 32 -1.75 -0.17 3.96
N THR A 33 -0.75 0.50 3.39
CA THR A 33 -0.10 0.06 2.14
C THR A 33 0.68 -1.24 2.35
N ALA A 34 1.34 -1.42 3.50
CA ALA A 34 2.09 -2.62 3.83
C ALA A 34 1.19 -3.84 4.08
N MET A 35 0.01 -3.67 4.69
CA MET A 35 -0.94 -4.78 4.88
C MET A 35 -1.47 -5.28 3.53
N GLY A 36 -1.99 -4.36 2.71
CA GLY A 36 -2.41 -4.60 1.33
C GLY A 36 -3.20 -5.89 1.08
N ALA A 37 -3.14 -6.36 -0.17
CA ALA A 37 -3.68 -7.64 -0.61
C ALA A 37 -2.89 -8.85 -0.08
N GLY A 38 -1.59 -8.65 0.18
CA GLY A 38 -0.64 -9.72 0.50
C GLY A 38 -0.92 -10.39 1.85
N CYS A 39 -1.49 -9.66 2.82
CA CYS A 39 -1.76 -10.21 4.15
C CYS A 39 -2.75 -11.39 4.12
N LEU A 40 -3.69 -11.41 3.18
CA LEU A 40 -4.66 -12.50 3.00
C LEU A 40 -4.01 -13.80 2.52
N SER A 41 -2.82 -13.72 1.90
CA SER A 41 -2.06 -14.90 1.45
C SER A 41 -1.17 -15.52 2.52
N LEU A 42 -0.80 -14.75 3.55
CA LEU A 42 0.05 -15.19 4.66
C LEU A 42 -0.42 -16.48 5.34
N PRO A 43 -1.70 -16.64 5.76
CA PRO A 43 -2.15 -17.86 6.42
C PRO A 43 -1.98 -19.09 5.53
N LYS A 44 -2.21 -18.95 4.22
CA LYS A 44 -2.02 -20.06 3.26
C LYS A 44 -0.55 -20.46 3.12
N VAL A 45 0.36 -19.49 3.14
CA VAL A 45 1.81 -19.76 3.14
C VAL A 45 2.23 -20.44 4.45
N CYS A 46 1.73 -20.01 5.60
CA CYS A 46 1.98 -20.65 6.88
C CYS A 46 1.48 -22.09 6.93
N MET A 47 0.37 -22.41 6.25
CA MET A 47 -0.12 -23.79 6.13
C MET A 47 0.82 -24.67 5.31
N HIS A 48 1.43 -24.14 4.24
CA HIS A 48 2.32 -24.92 3.37
C HIS A 48 3.75 -25.05 3.90
N CYS A 49 4.31 -23.99 4.49
CA CYS A 49 5.69 -23.97 4.99
C CYS A 49 5.82 -24.33 6.48
N GLY A 50 4.71 -24.39 7.22
CA GLY A 50 4.70 -24.52 8.67
C GLY A 50 4.88 -23.17 9.37
N LEU A 51 4.40 -23.09 10.63
CA LEU A 51 4.30 -21.83 11.38
C LEU A 51 5.67 -21.22 11.70
N ILE A 52 6.66 -22.06 12.04
CA ILE A 52 8.01 -21.62 12.44
C ILE A 52 8.74 -20.99 11.25
N LEU A 53 8.77 -21.68 10.10
CA LEU A 53 9.41 -21.17 8.88
C LEU A 53 8.68 -19.93 8.36
N GLY A 54 7.34 -19.91 8.39
CA GLY A 54 6.56 -18.73 8.03
C GLY A 54 6.92 -17.50 8.88
N LEU A 55 7.05 -17.66 10.20
CA LEU A 55 7.43 -16.58 11.10
C LEU A 55 8.83 -16.04 10.81
N ILE A 56 9.81 -16.91 10.57
CA ILE A 56 11.18 -16.51 10.21
C ILE A 56 11.19 -15.67 8.94
N VAL A 57 10.46 -16.11 7.90
CA VAL A 57 10.36 -15.38 6.63
C VAL A 57 9.72 -14.01 6.82
N ILE A 58 8.67 -13.91 7.64
CA ILE A 58 8.01 -12.63 7.95
C ILE A 58 8.99 -11.67 8.66
N ILE A 59 9.76 -12.15 9.63
CA ILE A 59 10.76 -11.34 10.35
C ILE A 59 11.86 -10.87 9.38
N LEU A 60 12.36 -11.75 8.52
CA LEU A 60 13.37 -11.42 7.52
C LEU A 60 12.85 -10.40 6.49
N ALA A 61 11.62 -10.56 6.02
CA ALA A 61 10.96 -9.60 5.13
C ALA A 61 10.81 -8.22 5.80
N GLY A 62 10.43 -8.20 7.08
CA GLY A 62 10.38 -6.98 7.88
C GLY A 62 11.74 -6.29 7.99
N PHE A 63 12.79 -7.04 8.27
CA PHE A 63 14.16 -6.50 8.35
C PHE A 63 14.64 -5.95 7.00
N ALA A 64 14.40 -6.68 5.90
CA ALA A 64 14.71 -6.23 4.56
C ALA A 64 13.97 -4.93 4.20
N ALA A 65 12.69 -4.82 4.56
CA ALA A 65 11.90 -3.61 4.36
C ALA A 65 12.45 -2.41 5.16
N LEU A 66 12.84 -2.62 6.41
CA LEU A 66 13.46 -1.57 7.24
C LEU A 66 14.78 -1.08 6.64
N MET A 67 15.65 -1.98 6.20
CA MET A 67 16.90 -1.61 5.54
C MET A 67 16.67 -0.84 4.25
N GLY A 68 15.73 -1.31 3.40
CA GLY A 68 15.36 -0.66 2.15
C GLY A 68 14.82 0.75 2.36
N MET A 69 13.83 0.91 3.24
CA MET A 69 13.24 2.21 3.55
C MET A 69 14.27 3.19 4.14
N ASN A 70 15.16 2.72 5.02
CA ASN A 70 16.20 3.57 5.60
C ASN A 70 17.22 4.04 4.56
N SER A 71 17.60 3.16 3.62
CA SER A 71 18.51 3.50 2.52
C SER A 71 17.90 4.59 1.61
N ILE A 72 16.64 4.40 1.20
CA ILE A 72 15.92 5.36 0.34
C ILE A 72 15.72 6.70 1.05
N THR A 73 15.35 6.68 2.33
CA THR A 73 15.11 7.91 3.11
C THR A 73 16.39 8.72 3.27
N LYS A 74 17.52 8.08 3.60
CA LYS A 74 18.83 8.75 3.68
C LYS A 74 19.29 9.30 2.34
N ALA A 75 19.03 8.57 1.26
CA ALA A 75 19.33 9.03 -0.10
C ALA A 75 18.48 10.26 -0.48
N ALA A 76 17.18 10.24 -0.18
CA ALA A 76 16.26 11.34 -0.43
C ALA A 76 16.64 12.60 0.34
N GLU A 77 17.06 12.46 1.60
CA GLU A 77 17.49 13.59 2.45
C GLU A 77 18.77 14.25 1.92
N ARG A 78 19.76 13.46 1.51
CA ARG A 78 21.03 13.97 0.96
C ARG A 78 20.85 14.75 -0.35
N GLN A 79 19.94 14.28 -1.21
CA GLN A 79 19.70 14.87 -2.54
C GLN A 79 18.57 15.92 -2.54
N ARG A 80 17.83 16.07 -1.42
CA ARG A 80 16.62 16.91 -1.31
C ARG A 80 15.59 16.66 -2.43
N LEU A 81 15.50 15.41 -2.87
CA LEU A 81 14.62 14.95 -3.96
C LEU A 81 13.72 13.83 -3.42
N TYR A 82 12.42 14.09 -3.38
CA TYR A 82 11.43 13.17 -2.80
C TYR A 82 10.70 12.31 -3.84
N ASP A 83 10.98 12.52 -5.13
CA ASP A 83 10.52 11.64 -6.21
C ASP A 83 11.48 10.47 -6.39
N TYR A 84 11.03 9.25 -6.15
CA TYR A 84 11.87 8.04 -6.22
C TYR A 84 12.57 7.89 -7.59
N SER A 85 11.84 8.06 -8.69
CA SER A 85 12.40 7.93 -10.04
C SER A 85 13.45 8.99 -10.35
N LYS A 86 13.27 10.23 -9.86
CA LYS A 86 14.25 11.32 -10.04
C LYS A 86 15.45 11.13 -9.13
N LEU A 87 15.23 10.67 -7.90
CA LEU A 87 16.27 10.37 -6.92
C LEU A 87 17.24 9.32 -7.46
N VAL A 88 16.72 8.23 -8.03
CA VAL A 88 17.57 7.18 -8.59
C VAL A 88 18.27 7.64 -9.86
N ASN A 89 17.59 8.36 -10.75
CA ASN A 89 18.23 8.91 -11.95
C ASN A 89 19.44 9.81 -11.58
N ARG A 90 19.32 10.61 -10.51
CA ARG A 90 20.41 11.47 -10.04
C ARG A 90 21.57 10.74 -9.36
N LEU A 91 21.30 9.61 -8.69
CA LEU A 91 22.30 8.84 -7.93
C LEU A 91 22.99 7.75 -8.77
N LEU A 92 22.24 7.04 -9.61
CA LEU A 92 22.73 5.89 -10.37
C LEU A 92 22.79 6.15 -11.89
N GLY A 93 22.26 7.28 -12.37
CA GLY A 93 22.25 7.64 -13.78
C GLY A 93 20.94 7.33 -14.51
N ALA A 94 20.81 7.88 -15.72
CA ALA A 94 19.56 7.87 -16.48
C ALA A 94 19.08 6.46 -16.88
N ASN A 95 19.99 5.58 -17.29
CA ASN A 95 19.64 4.23 -17.76
C ASN A 95 18.99 3.39 -16.63
N ILE A 96 19.54 3.48 -15.42
CA ILE A 96 19.01 2.75 -14.25
C ILE A 96 17.68 3.37 -13.80
N GLY A 97 17.53 4.69 -13.93
CA GLY A 97 16.26 5.39 -13.69
C GLY A 97 15.13 4.88 -14.59
N VAL A 98 15.39 4.66 -15.88
CA VAL A 98 14.40 4.13 -16.83
C VAL A 98 14.01 2.69 -16.47
N ILE A 99 14.98 1.84 -16.15
CA ILE A 99 14.72 0.44 -15.75
C ILE A 99 13.79 0.40 -14.53
N LEU A 100 14.04 1.25 -13.52
CA LEU A 100 13.18 1.32 -12.33
C LEU A 100 11.78 1.83 -12.64
N GLN A 101 11.64 2.80 -13.54
CA GLN A 101 10.31 3.26 -13.97
C GLN A 101 9.51 2.12 -14.61
N VAL A 102 10.15 1.28 -15.43
CA VAL A 102 9.51 0.10 -16.03
C VAL A 102 9.10 -0.91 -14.96
N ILE A 103 9.99 -1.23 -14.01
CA ILE A 103 9.67 -2.14 -12.90
C ILE A 103 8.50 -1.62 -12.05
N MET A 104 8.49 -0.33 -11.73
CA MET A 104 7.39 0.32 -11.01
C MET A 104 6.08 0.23 -11.80
N LEU A 105 6.10 0.47 -13.10
CA LEU A 105 4.90 0.38 -13.95
C LEU A 105 4.32 -1.04 -13.97
N VAL A 106 5.19 -2.05 -14.13
CA VAL A 106 4.80 -3.45 -14.06
C VAL A 106 4.23 -3.80 -12.68
N TYR A 107 4.88 -3.33 -11.61
CA TYR A 107 4.40 -3.51 -10.23
C TYR A 107 3.00 -2.91 -10.03
N TYR A 108 2.75 -1.69 -10.49
CA TYR A 108 1.43 -1.07 -10.39
C TYR A 108 0.37 -1.84 -11.19
N PHE A 109 0.72 -2.34 -12.37
CA PHE A 109 -0.19 -3.17 -13.17
C PHE A 109 -0.64 -4.43 -12.40
N PHE A 110 0.31 -5.18 -11.82
CA PHE A 110 -0.02 -6.37 -11.03
C PHE A 110 -0.85 -6.04 -9.78
N ILE A 111 -0.57 -4.92 -9.13
CA ILE A 111 -1.35 -4.47 -7.97
C ILE A 111 -2.80 -4.19 -8.35
N ILE A 112 -3.05 -3.51 -9.46
CA ILE A 112 -4.42 -3.23 -9.94
C ILE A 112 -5.17 -4.53 -10.20
N VAL A 113 -4.53 -5.48 -10.89
CA VAL A 113 -5.11 -6.82 -11.12
C VAL A 113 -5.40 -7.55 -9.81
N GLY A 114 -4.46 -7.50 -8.86
CA GLY A 114 -4.61 -8.11 -7.54
C GLY A 114 -5.79 -7.53 -6.74
N TYR A 115 -5.94 -6.21 -6.72
CA TYR A 115 -7.07 -5.56 -6.07
C TYR A 115 -8.41 -5.89 -6.74
N GLN A 116 -8.45 -5.95 -8.07
CA GLN A 116 -9.64 -6.33 -8.81
C GLN A 116 -10.06 -7.77 -8.49
N LEU A 117 -9.12 -8.71 -8.40
CA LEU A 117 -9.39 -10.09 -8.00
C LEU A 117 -9.90 -10.20 -6.56
N LEU A 118 -9.35 -9.41 -5.64
CA LEU A 118 -9.84 -9.38 -4.25
C LEU A 118 -11.25 -8.84 -4.15
N ALA A 119 -11.56 -7.74 -4.84
CA ALA A 119 -12.91 -7.18 -4.89
C ALA A 119 -13.91 -8.18 -5.46
N TYR A 120 -13.54 -8.90 -6.52
CA TYR A 120 -14.36 -9.98 -7.07
C TYR A 120 -14.69 -11.05 -6.03
N LYS A 121 -13.67 -11.56 -5.33
CA LYS A 121 -13.86 -12.60 -4.31
C LYS A 121 -14.69 -12.14 -3.13
N ALA A 122 -14.52 -10.88 -2.72
CA ALA A 122 -15.33 -10.29 -1.65
C ALA A 122 -16.81 -10.18 -2.06
N LEU A 123 -17.09 -9.77 -3.31
CA LEU A 123 -18.44 -9.75 -3.85
C LEU A 123 -19.04 -11.15 -3.96
N GLU A 124 -18.28 -12.12 -4.45
CA GLU A 124 -18.74 -13.52 -4.54
C GLU A 124 -19.16 -14.07 -3.18
N MET A 125 -18.33 -13.86 -2.15
CA MET A 125 -18.63 -14.26 -0.78
C MET A 125 -19.89 -13.57 -0.23
N ALA A 126 -20.09 -12.28 -0.52
CA ALA A 126 -21.30 -11.56 -0.11
C ALA A 126 -22.56 -12.09 -0.83
N THR A 127 -22.46 -12.43 -2.12
CA THR A 127 -23.60 -12.95 -2.89
C THR A 127 -24.01 -14.37 -2.49
N SER A 128 -23.05 -15.22 -2.10
CA SER A 128 -23.36 -16.57 -1.62
C SER A 128 -24.11 -16.56 -0.29
N GLU A 129 -23.79 -15.63 0.60
CA GLU A 129 -24.50 -15.43 1.87
C GLU A 129 -25.95 -14.93 1.66
N LEU A 130 -26.19 -14.15 0.60
CA LEU A 130 -27.51 -13.61 0.27
C LEU A 130 -28.37 -14.55 -0.58
N GLY A 131 -27.85 -15.72 -0.99
CA GLY A 131 -28.60 -16.73 -1.76
C GLY A 131 -29.03 -16.29 -3.16
N VAL A 132 -28.50 -15.17 -3.68
CA VAL A 132 -28.85 -14.63 -5.00
C VAL A 132 -27.85 -15.18 -6.03
N SER A 133 -28.29 -16.13 -6.85
CA SER A 133 -27.50 -16.68 -7.95
C SER A 133 -27.46 -15.70 -9.13
N ILE A 134 -26.49 -14.81 -9.12
CA ILE A 134 -26.23 -13.90 -10.24
C ILE A 134 -25.18 -14.58 -11.12
N GLY A 135 -25.59 -15.32 -12.16
CA GLY A 135 -24.66 -16.08 -13.03
C GLY A 135 -23.71 -15.20 -13.85
N ASP A 136 -24.26 -14.37 -14.76
CA ASP A 136 -23.47 -13.63 -15.76
C ASP A 136 -23.34 -12.12 -15.51
N TRP A 137 -24.28 -11.53 -14.75
CA TRP A 137 -24.27 -10.10 -14.43
C TRP A 137 -23.13 -9.72 -13.45
N ARG A 138 -22.40 -10.71 -12.89
CA ARG A 138 -21.25 -10.52 -11.98
C ARG A 138 -20.11 -9.69 -12.60
N ILE A 139 -19.75 -10.00 -13.84
CA ILE A 139 -18.66 -9.28 -14.55
C ILE A 139 -19.10 -7.84 -14.82
N TYR A 140 -20.39 -7.62 -15.12
CA TYR A 140 -20.97 -6.29 -15.31
C TYR A 140 -21.05 -5.48 -14.00
N ILE A 141 -21.43 -6.09 -12.87
CA ILE A 141 -21.41 -5.42 -11.55
C ILE A 141 -19.99 -4.98 -11.19
N GLN A 142 -19.00 -5.84 -11.45
CA GLN A 142 -17.63 -5.50 -11.11
C GLN A 142 -17.05 -4.41 -12.04
N GLY A 143 -17.35 -4.48 -13.34
CA GLY A 143 -16.98 -3.43 -14.30
C GLY A 143 -17.62 -2.08 -13.98
N THR A 144 -18.89 -2.07 -13.61
CA THR A 144 -19.60 -0.86 -13.17
C THR A 144 -19.05 -0.32 -11.85
N TYR A 145 -18.69 -1.16 -10.88
CA TYR A 145 -18.01 -0.72 -9.64
C TYR A 145 -16.68 -0.01 -9.94
N THR A 146 -15.85 -0.58 -10.82
CA THR A 146 -14.56 0.03 -11.19
C THR A 146 -14.75 1.36 -11.93
N LEU A 147 -15.74 1.47 -12.81
CA LEU A 147 -16.00 2.71 -13.57
C LEU A 147 -16.70 3.81 -12.74
N VAL A 148 -17.63 3.45 -11.86
CA VAL A 148 -18.45 4.41 -11.12
C VAL A 148 -17.81 4.85 -9.81
N PHE A 149 -17.02 4.01 -9.14
CA PHE A 149 -16.37 4.36 -7.89
C PHE A 149 -14.87 4.57 -8.04
N VAL A 150 -14.16 3.60 -8.60
CA VAL A 150 -12.69 3.64 -8.62
C VAL A 150 -12.18 4.73 -9.57
N TYR A 151 -12.74 4.85 -10.77
CA TYR A 151 -12.33 5.85 -11.75
C TYR A 151 -12.48 7.32 -11.26
N PRO A 152 -13.64 7.76 -10.72
CA PRO A 152 -13.74 9.13 -10.19
C PRO A 152 -12.88 9.36 -8.94
N LEU A 153 -12.66 8.33 -8.10
CA LEU A 153 -11.73 8.42 -6.97
C LEU A 153 -10.26 8.53 -7.44
N CYS A 154 -9.89 7.90 -8.55
CA CYS A 154 -8.57 8.07 -9.18
C CYS A 154 -8.40 9.47 -9.80
N LEU A 155 -9.50 10.08 -10.27
CA LEU A 155 -9.48 11.41 -10.87
C LEU A 155 -9.51 12.54 -9.83
N LEU A 156 -9.89 12.22 -8.58
CA LEU A 156 -9.76 13.09 -7.41
C LEU A 156 -8.27 13.25 -7.07
N ARG A 157 -7.64 14.11 -7.86
CA ARG A 157 -6.28 14.60 -7.65
C ARG A 157 -6.23 15.21 -6.25
N LYS A 158 -5.45 14.58 -5.36
CA LYS A 158 -4.99 15.24 -4.14
C LYS A 158 -4.29 16.54 -4.54
N VAL A 159 -4.96 17.66 -4.26
CA VAL A 159 -4.34 18.97 -4.06
C VAL A 159 -3.56 18.91 -2.75
#